data_AF-A0A437NUY7-F1
#
_entry.id   AF-A0A437NUY7-F1
#
_cell.length_a   1.000
_cell.length_b   1.000
_cell.length_c   1.000
_cell.angle_alpha   90.00
_cell.angle_beta   90.00
_cell.angle_gamma   90.00
#
_symmetry.space_group_name_H-M   'P 1'
#
loop_
_entity.id
_entity.type
_entity.pdbx_description
1 polymer ?
#
loop_
_entity_poly.entity_id
_entity_poly.type
_entity_poly.pdbx_seq_one_letter_code
_entity_poly.pdbx_strand_id
1 'polypeptide(L)' 'MSTLTLPLLDQVRVPSDLRRLPESDLPQVAAELRAETIDAVSVTGGHLGAGLGVV' A
#
# COMPACT_ATOMS: atom_id res chain seq x y z
N MET A 1 -4.88 0.32 -14.83
CA MET A 1 -5.13 1.18 -13.64
C MET A 1 -5.76 0.28 -12.61
N SER A 2 -5.18 0.18 -11.41
CA SER A 2 -5.75 -0.67 -10.36
C SER A 2 -7.17 -0.22 -10.02
N THR A 3 -8.07 -1.17 -9.78
CA THR A 3 -9.48 -0.90 -9.44
C THR A 3 -9.70 -0.83 -7.93
N LEU A 4 -8.64 -0.90 -7.13
CA LEU A 4 -8.70 -0.84 -5.68
C LEU A 4 -9.09 0.57 -5.21
N THR A 5 -9.82 0.63 -4.10
CA THR A 5 -10.12 1.88 -3.40
C THR A 5 -9.26 1.92 -2.13
N LEU A 6 -8.35 2.88 -2.04
CA LEU A 6 -7.32 2.95 -1.00
C LEU A 6 -7.33 4.34 -0.35
N PRO A 7 -8.40 4.68 0.40
CA PRO A 7 -8.71 6.06 0.77
C PRO A 7 -7.64 6.73 1.63
N LEU A 8 -6.81 5.99 2.36
CA LEU A 8 -5.71 6.56 3.12
C LEU A 8 -4.41 6.60 2.32
N LEU A 9 -4.11 5.53 1.58
CA LEU A 9 -2.91 5.46 0.75
C LEU A 9 -2.95 6.49 -0.40
N ASP A 10 -4.14 6.76 -0.95
CA ASP A 10 -4.36 7.77 -2.00
C ASP A 10 -4.02 9.20 -1.55
N GLN A 11 -3.98 9.43 -0.24
CA GLN A 11 -3.57 10.72 0.36
C GLN A 11 -2.05 10.85 0.50
N VAL A 12 -1.29 9.76 0.35
CA VAL A 12 0.16 9.71 0.56
C VAL A 12 0.87 9.78 -0.80
N ARG A 13 1.41 10.95 -1.14
CA ARG A 13 2.19 11.13 -2.40
C ARG A 13 3.70 11.07 -2.16
N VAL A 14 4.13 11.46 -0.98
CA VAL A 14 5.53 11.41 -0.54
C VAL A 14 5.64 10.84 0.88
N PRO A 15 6.80 10.27 1.28
CA PRO A 15 6.96 9.67 2.61
C PRO A 15 6.67 10.60 3.80
N SER A 16 6.77 11.92 3.60
CA SER A 16 6.41 12.89 4.64
C SER A 16 4.91 12.99 4.91
N ASP A 17 4.06 12.59 3.97
CA ASP A 17 2.61 12.64 4.14
C ASP A 17 2.11 11.62 5.17
N LEU A 18 2.79 10.47 5.29
CA LEU A 18 2.52 9.47 6.33
C LEU A 18 2.63 10.05 7.74
N ARG A 19 3.58 10.97 7.95
CA ARG A 19 3.78 11.63 9.25
C ARG A 19 2.67 12.61 9.62
N ARG A 20 1.77 12.93 8.67
CA ARG A 20 0.62 13.82 8.88
C ARG A 20 -0.65 13.05 9.24
N LEU A 21 -0.64 11.73 9.08
CA LEU A 21 -1.76 10.87 9.45
C LEU A 21 -1.74 10.59 10.95
N PRO A 22 -2.91 10.42 11.59
CA PRO A 22 -2.99 9.86 12.93
C PRO A 22 -2.28 8.50 13.01
N GLU A 23 -1.60 8.22 14.12
CA GLU A 23 -0.95 6.92 14.33
C GLU A 23 -1.94 5.75 14.28
N SER A 24 -3.21 5.99 14.64
CA SER A 24 -4.31 5.02 14.55
C SER A 24 -4.59 4.54 13.12
N ASP A 25 -4.21 5.34 12.13
CA ASP A 25 -4.54 5.12 10.73
C ASP A 25 -3.41 4.35 10.01
N LEU A 26 -2.21 4.30 10.59
CA LEU A 26 -1.04 3.62 10.04
C LEU A 26 -1.27 2.11 9.78
N PRO A 27 -1.98 1.35 10.64
CA PRO A 27 -2.31 -0.04 10.34
C PRO A 27 -3.14 -0.20 9.06
N GLN A 28 -4.07 0.72 8.81
CA GLN A 28 -4.89 0.69 7.60
C GLN A 28 -4.07 1.06 6.36
N VAL A 29 -3.21 2.09 6.46
CA VAL A 29 -2.28 2.45 5.37
C VAL A 29 -1.38 1.26 4.98
N ALA A 30 -0.86 0.52 5.96
CA ALA A 30 -0.05 -0.67 5.70
C ALA A 30 -0.86 -1.79 5.02
N ALA A 31 -2.13 -1.98 5.40
CA ALA A 31 -3.02 -2.93 4.74
C ALA A 31 -3.31 -2.55 3.28
N GLU A 32 -3.60 -1.27 3.03
CA GLU A 32 -3.84 -0.72 1.70
C GLU A 32 -2.59 -0.82 0.81
N LEU A 33 -1.42 -0.48 1.34
CA LEU A 33 -0.14 -0.60 0.61
C LEU A 33 0.16 -2.04 0.20
N ARG A 34 -0.10 -3.00 1.10
CA ARG A 34 0.08 -4.43 0.79
C ARG A 34 -0.88 -4.88 -0.31
N ALA A 35 -2.14 -4.45 -0.27
CA ALA A 35 -3.15 -4.78 -1.28
C ALA A 35 -2.75 -4.24 -2.67
N GLU A 36 -2.36 -2.97 -2.75
CA GLU A 36 -1.90 -2.36 -4.01
C GLU A 36 -0.64 -3.04 -4.54
N THR A 37 0.30 -3.37 -3.65
CA THR A 37 1.51 -4.08 -4.03
C THR A 37 1.17 -5.44 -4.64
N ILE A 38 0.22 -6.19 -4.07
CA ILE A 38 -0.24 -7.48 -4.60
C ILE A 38 -0.94 -7.31 -5.95
N ASP A 39 -1.81 -6.31 -6.09
CA ASP A 39 -2.56 -6.09 -7.33
C ASP A 39 -1.64 -5.67 -8.49
N ALA A 40 -0.76 -4.70 -8.24
CA ALA A 40 0.19 -4.18 -9.23
C ALA A 40 1.08 -5.28 -9.83
N VAL A 41 1.35 -6.32 -9.04
CA VAL A 41 2.31 -7.36 -9.39
C VAL A 41 1.64 -8.66 -9.85
N SER A 42 0.37 -8.87 -9.49
CA SER A 42 -0.50 -9.97 -9.93
C SER A 42 -0.56 -10.08 -11.46
N VAL A 43 -0.50 -8.95 -12.18
CA VAL A 43 -0.57 -8.89 -13.65
C VAL A 43 0.66 -9.52 -14.35
N THR A 44 1.80 -9.66 -13.66
CA THR A 44 3.07 -10.11 -14.27
C THR A 44 3.51 -11.54 -13.94
N GLY A 45 2.84 -12.22 -13.01
CA GLY A 45 3.05 -13.66 -12.78
C GLY A 45 4.48 -14.09 -12.36
N GLY A 46 5.23 -13.29 -11.58
CA GLY A 46 6.61 -13.65 -11.21
C GLY A 46 7.06 -13.22 -9.80
N HIS A 47 7.28 -14.20 -8.91
CA HIS A 47 8.07 -14.17 -7.66
C HIS A 47 8.01 -12.88 -6.82
N LEU A 48 6.85 -12.61 -6.20
CA LEU A 48 6.61 -11.38 -5.41
C LEU A 48 6.51 -11.60 -3.89
N GLY A 49 6.98 -12.75 -3.41
CA GLY A 49 7.06 -13.04 -1.99
C GLY A 49 8.06 -12.17 -1.21
N ALA A 50 9.01 -11.50 -1.89
CA ALA A 50 10.12 -10.82 -1.22
C ALA A 50 9.75 -9.47 -0.57
N GLY A 51 8.66 -8.82 -0.98
CA GLY A 51 8.25 -7.51 -0.44
C GLY A 51 7.10 -7.52 0.57
N LEU A 52 6.34 -8.62 0.67
CA LEU A 52 5.09 -8.67 1.45
C LEU A 52 5.30 -8.87 2.95
N GLY A 53 6.49 -9.28 3.37
CA GLY A 53 6.84 -9.52 4.78
C GLY A 53 7.43 -8.30 5.52
N VAL A 54 7.62 -7.17 4.83
CA VAL A 54 8.23 -5.94 5.38
C VAL A 54 7.28 -4.73 5.37
N VAL A 55 6.09 -4.89 4.78
CA VAL A 55 4.93 -4.02 4.99
C VAL A 55 4.17 -4.53 6.21
#